data_AF-A0A527GZS7-F1
#
_entry.id   AF-A0A527GZS7-F1
#
_cell.length_a   1.000
_cell.length_b   1.000
_cell.length_c   1.000
_cell.angle_alpha   90.00
_cell.angle_beta   90.00
_cell.angle_gamma   90.00
#
_symmetry.space_group_name_H-M   'P 1'
#
loop_
_entity.id
_entity.type
_entity.pdbx_description
1 polymer ?
#
loop_
_entity_poly.entity_id
_entity_poly.type
_entity_poly.pdbx_seq_one_letter_code
_entity_poly.pdbx_strand_id
1 'polypeptide(L)'
;IPQVDAVIHHGGNNSFTECLYFGKPAIIMPYVWDGHDNATRVEETGHGFGMPRYDWTDAELIAKIETCLTDPAMKAKLAKTSAQMRAQNGPEKAAGLLETLL
;
A
#
# COMPACT_ATOMS: atom_id res chain seq x y z
N ILE A 1 -10.48 -2.53 -5.25
CA ILE A 1 -9.15 -2.11 -5.74
C ILE A 1 -8.79 -2.55 -7.18
N PRO A 2 -9.19 -3.70 -7.75
CA PRO A 2 -8.60 -4.16 -9.02
C PRO A 2 -8.85 -3.23 -10.23
N GLN A 3 -9.84 -2.35 -10.16
CA GLN A 3 -10.27 -1.44 -11.22
C GLN A 3 -9.72 -0.01 -11.10
N VAL A 4 -8.81 0.25 -10.16
CA VAL A 4 -8.18 1.58 -10.00
C VAL A 4 -6.69 1.53 -10.25
N ASP A 5 -6.10 2.68 -10.58
CA ASP A 5 -4.66 2.80 -10.86
C ASP A 5 -3.85 3.33 -9.68
N ALA A 6 -4.49 4.01 -8.74
CA ALA A 6 -3.90 4.47 -7.47
C ALA A 6 -4.99 4.58 -6.40
N VAL A 7 -4.59 4.59 -5.12
CA VAL A 7 -5.52 4.68 -3.98
C VAL A 7 -5.07 5.79 -3.04
N ILE A 8 -5.99 6.66 -2.63
CA ILE A 8 -5.76 7.65 -1.57
C ILE A 8 -6.58 7.20 -0.35
N HIS A 9 -5.96 6.99 0.81
CA HIS A 9 -6.67 6.53 1.99
C HIS A 9 -6.05 6.98 3.32
N HIS A 10 -6.80 6.81 4.41
CA HIS A 10 -6.46 7.28 5.75
C HIS A 10 -5.37 6.48 6.52
N GLY A 11 -4.74 5.48 5.89
CA GLY A 11 -3.68 4.66 6.50
C GLY A 11 -4.08 3.35 7.17
N GLY A 12 -5.37 3.00 7.25
CA GLY A 12 -5.77 1.69 7.78
C GLY A 12 -5.10 0.50 7.09
N ASN A 13 -4.62 -0.46 7.89
CA ASN A 13 -3.77 -1.58 7.43
C ASN A 13 -4.45 -2.47 6.37
N ASN A 14 -5.74 -2.77 6.52
CA ASN A 14 -6.47 -3.58 5.54
C ASN A 14 -6.39 -2.98 4.13
N SER A 15 -6.70 -1.68 4.01
CA SER A 15 -6.64 -0.99 2.71
C SER A 15 -5.22 -0.95 2.14
N PHE A 16 -4.21 -0.73 2.99
CA PHE A 16 -2.82 -0.73 2.53
C PHE A 16 -2.40 -2.13 2.07
N THR A 17 -2.76 -3.18 2.81
CA THR A 17 -2.52 -4.57 2.44
C THR A 17 -3.21 -4.94 1.13
N GLU A 18 -4.44 -4.49 0.89
CA GLU A 18 -5.11 -4.68 -0.40
C GLU A 18 -4.38 -3.94 -1.53
N CYS A 19 -3.88 -2.73 -1.30
CA CYS A 19 -3.07 -2.02 -2.29
C CYS A 19 -1.83 -2.84 -2.69
N LEU A 20 -1.09 -3.38 -1.71
CA LEU A 20 0.05 -4.25 -1.97
C LEU A 20 -0.36 -5.55 -2.68
N TYR A 21 -1.45 -6.19 -2.24
CA TYR A 21 -1.95 -7.43 -2.84
C TYR A 21 -2.31 -7.25 -4.32
N PHE A 22 -2.96 -6.14 -4.69
CA PHE A 22 -3.33 -5.81 -6.07
C PHE A 22 -2.24 -5.04 -6.84
N GLY A 23 -1.09 -4.76 -6.23
CA GLY A 23 0.02 -4.03 -6.85
C GLY A 23 -0.34 -2.60 -7.22
N LYS A 24 -1.13 -1.92 -6.39
CA LYS A 24 -1.57 -0.53 -6.60
C LYS A 24 -0.81 0.42 -5.67
N PRO A 25 -0.30 1.56 -6.18
CA PRO A 25 0.35 2.56 -5.36
C PRO A 25 -0.66 3.23 -4.43
N ALA A 26 -0.20 3.61 -3.24
CA ALA A 26 -1.02 4.25 -2.21
C ALA A 26 -0.48 5.63 -1.81
N ILE A 27 -1.35 6.63 -1.76
CA ILE A 27 -1.09 7.90 -1.07
C ILE A 27 -1.81 7.83 0.28
N ILE A 28 -1.03 7.84 1.36
CA ILE A 28 -1.55 7.66 2.71
C ILE A 28 -1.58 8.99 3.43
N MET A 29 -2.78 9.44 3.80
CA MET A 29 -3.04 10.61 4.63
C MET A 29 -3.44 10.14 6.03
N PRO A 30 -2.50 9.87 6.94
CA PRO A 30 -2.77 9.11 8.16
C PRO A 30 -3.77 9.83 9.06
N TYR A 31 -4.74 9.07 9.59
CA TYR A 31 -5.68 9.58 10.59
C TYR A 31 -5.22 9.26 12.02
N VAL A 32 -5.06 7.97 12.34
CA VAL A 32 -4.79 7.49 13.70
C VAL A 32 -4.00 6.18 13.69
N TRP A 33 -3.43 5.84 14.85
CA TRP A 33 -2.78 4.56 15.16
C TRP A 33 -1.66 4.19 14.18
N ASP A 34 -1.66 2.95 13.71
CA ASP A 34 -0.71 2.37 12.77
C ASP A 34 -0.77 3.02 11.38
N GLY A 35 -1.77 3.88 11.11
CA GLY A 35 -1.82 4.66 9.87
C GLY A 35 -0.58 5.52 9.66
N HIS A 36 0.04 6.03 10.73
CA HIS A 36 1.28 6.80 10.67
C HIS A 36 2.48 5.93 10.27
N ASP A 37 2.55 4.71 10.81
CA ASP A 37 3.61 3.75 10.46
C ASP A 37 3.45 3.26 9.03
N ASN A 38 2.21 3.02 8.59
CA ASN A 38 1.91 2.65 7.20
C ASN A 38 2.30 3.79 6.24
N ALA A 39 2.02 5.05 6.58
CA ALA A 39 2.41 6.21 5.78
C ALA A 39 3.94 6.36 5.67
N THR A 40 4.66 6.12 6.75
CA THR A 40 6.13 6.10 6.73
C THR A 40 6.65 4.95 5.89
N ARG A 41 6.13 3.74 6.10
CA ARG A 41 6.62 2.52 5.45
C ARG A 41 6.36 2.51 3.96
N VAL A 42 5.22 3.02 3.50
CA VAL A 42 4.91 3.06 2.06
C VAL A 42 5.94 3.91 1.30
N GLU A 43 6.40 5.01 1.91
CA GLU A 43 7.39 5.91 1.34
C GLU A 43 8.81 5.30 1.41
N GLU A 44 9.23 4.79 2.57
CA GLU A 44 10.55 4.14 2.74
C GLU A 44 10.77 2.98 1.76
N THR A 45 9.71 2.21 1.49
CA THR A 45 9.79 1.05 0.61
C THR A 45 9.56 1.42 -0.86
N GLY A 46 9.04 2.62 -1.13
CA GLY A 46 8.74 3.12 -2.47
C GLY A 46 7.56 2.41 -3.14
N HIS A 47 6.50 2.14 -2.37
CA HIS A 47 5.22 1.60 -2.86
C HIS A 47 4.13 2.69 -2.97
N GLY A 48 4.51 3.96 -2.78
CA GLY A 48 3.60 5.10 -2.74
C GLY A 48 4.16 6.21 -1.85
N PHE A 49 3.28 7.01 -1.25
CA PHE A 49 3.65 8.21 -0.51
C PHE A 49 2.89 8.37 0.79
N GLY A 50 3.57 8.87 1.83
CA GLY A 50 2.91 9.54 2.94
C GLY A 50 2.58 10.99 2.56
N MET A 51 1.47 11.51 3.06
CA MET A 51 1.13 12.94 3.00
C MET A 51 0.55 13.39 4.33
N PRO A 52 0.82 14.63 4.78
CA PRO A 52 0.09 15.20 5.90
C PRO A 52 -1.41 15.24 5.58
N ARG A 53 -2.26 15.21 6.61
CA ARG A 53 -3.71 15.16 6.38
C ARG A 53 -4.29 16.49 5.91
N TYR A 54 -3.77 17.60 6.42
CA TYR A 54 -4.35 18.93 6.26
C TYR A 54 -3.38 20.00 5.73
N ASP A 55 -2.09 19.67 5.61
CA ASP A 55 -1.03 20.64 5.30
C ASP A 55 -0.36 20.26 3.98
N TRP A 56 -1.11 20.34 2.89
CA TRP A 56 -0.64 20.06 1.53
C TRP A 56 -1.34 20.98 0.53
N THR A 57 -0.68 21.18 -0.59
CA THR A 57 -1.18 21.96 -1.74
C THR A 57 -1.68 21.05 -2.84
N ASP A 58 -2.59 21.55 -3.67
CA ASP A 58 -3.08 20.83 -4.85
C ASP A 58 -1.94 20.37 -5.77
N ALA A 59 -0.89 21.20 -5.91
CA ALA A 59 0.28 20.89 -6.72
C ALA A 59 1.05 19.68 -6.18
N GLU A 60 1.22 19.56 -4.87
CA GLU A 60 1.89 18.41 -4.24
C GLU A 60 1.07 17.12 -4.41
N LEU A 61 -0.26 17.21 -4.25
CA LEU A 61 -1.13 16.05 -4.44
C LEU A 61 -1.10 15.58 -5.91
N ILE A 62 -1.22 16.50 -6.86
CA ILE A 62 -1.15 16.20 -8.30
C ILE A 62 0.18 15.55 -8.64
N ALA A 63 1.31 16.10 -8.21
CA ALA A 63 2.63 15.55 -8.50
C ALA A 63 2.81 14.12 -7.95
N LYS A 64 2.30 13.84 -6.73
CA LYS A 64 2.33 12.48 -6.16
C LYS A 64 1.42 11.52 -6.92
N ILE A 65 0.22 11.96 -7.35
CA ILE A 65 -0.67 11.15 -8.20
C ILE A 65 0.00 10.82 -9.53
N GLU A 66 0.56 11.82 -10.22
CA GLU A 66 1.26 11.63 -11.49
C GLU A 66 2.43 10.64 -11.33
N THR A 67 3.20 10.76 -10.26
CA THR A 67 4.30 9.84 -9.97
C THR A 67 3.80 8.42 -9.74
N CYS A 68 2.74 8.22 -8.93
CA CYS A 68 2.09 6.92 -8.76
C CYS A 68 1.67 6.29 -10.09
N LEU A 69 1.16 7.09 -11.02
CA LEU A 69 0.68 6.63 -12.32
C LEU A 69 1.79 6.39 -13.35
N THR A 70 2.96 6.99 -13.19
CA THR A 70 3.99 7.03 -14.25
C THR A 70 5.33 6.43 -13.87
N ASP A 71 5.71 6.36 -12.59
CA ASP A 71 7.03 5.88 -12.17
C ASP A 71 7.21 4.37 -12.42
N PRO A 72 8.10 3.97 -13.35
CA PRO A 72 8.35 2.56 -13.65
C PRO A 72 9.01 1.81 -12.49
N ALA A 73 9.81 2.48 -11.64
CA ALA A 73 10.48 1.83 -10.52
C ALA A 73 9.48 1.45 -9.42
N MET A 74 8.57 2.35 -9.07
CA MET A 74 7.45 2.07 -8.16
C MET A 74 6.57 0.94 -8.69
N LYS A 75 6.20 0.97 -9.99
CA LYS A 75 5.41 -0.10 -10.62
C LYS A 75 6.11 -1.47 -10.55
N ALA A 76 7.42 -1.52 -10.79
CA ALA A 76 8.18 -2.76 -10.70
C ALA A 76 8.20 -3.32 -9.26
N LYS A 77 8.36 -2.46 -8.25
CA LYS A 77 8.28 -2.86 -6.83
C LYS A 77 6.91 -3.41 -6.47
N LEU A 78 5.84 -2.69 -6.82
CA LEU A 78 4.46 -3.11 -6.58
C LEU A 78 4.13 -4.44 -7.26
N ALA A 79 4.55 -4.63 -8.51
CA ALA A 79 4.34 -5.88 -9.24
C ALA A 79 5.05 -7.06 -8.54
N LYS A 80 6.29 -6.87 -8.08
CA LYS A 80 7.05 -7.88 -7.34
C LYS A 80 6.35 -8.23 -6.01
N THR A 81 5.96 -7.23 -5.24
CA THR A 81 5.29 -7.42 -3.94
C THR A 81 3.93 -8.11 -4.11
N SER A 82 3.13 -7.69 -5.08
CA SER A 82 1.84 -8.32 -5.41
C SER A 82 2.02 -9.79 -5.81
N ALA A 83 2.97 -10.08 -6.71
CA ALA A 83 3.24 -11.46 -7.11
C ALA A 83 3.63 -12.34 -5.90
N GLN A 84 4.48 -11.84 -5.01
CA GLN A 84 4.87 -12.55 -3.80
C GLN A 84 3.69 -12.81 -2.85
N MET A 85 2.83 -11.81 -2.62
CA MET A 85 1.65 -11.96 -1.76
C MET A 85 0.64 -12.93 -2.35
N ARG A 86 0.36 -12.83 -3.65
CA ARG A 86 -0.62 -13.68 -4.35
C ARG A 86 -0.16 -15.13 -4.51
N ALA A 87 1.15 -15.39 -4.47
CA ALA A 87 1.70 -16.74 -4.50
C ALA A 87 1.48 -17.51 -3.18
N GLN A 88 1.03 -16.84 -2.11
CA GLN A 88 0.77 -17.46 -0.82
C GLN A 88 -0.73 -17.50 -0.54
N ASN A 89 -1.24 -18.69 -0.16
CA ASN A 89 -2.56 -18.79 0.44
C ASN A 89 -2.45 -18.54 1.94
N GLY A 90 -2.53 -17.26 2.34
CA GLY A 90 -2.37 -16.83 3.72
C GLY A 90 -3.28 -17.56 4.72
N PRO A 91 -4.60 -17.63 4.48
CA PRO A 91 -5.52 -18.37 5.34
C PRO A 91 -5.18 -19.86 5.49
N GLU A 92 -4.87 -20.54 4.39
CA GLU A 92 -4.51 -21.97 4.41
C GLU A 92 -3.21 -22.21 5.18
N LYS A 93 -2.18 -21.39 4.94
CA LYS A 93 -0.91 -21.46 5.69
C LYS A 93 -1.14 -21.22 7.19
N ALA A 94 -1.96 -20.24 7.54
CA ALA A 94 -2.26 -19.95 8.95
C ALA A 94 -3.00 -21.12 9.61
N ALA A 95 -3.99 -21.72 8.94
CA ALA A 95 -4.70 -22.89 9.45
C ALA A 95 -3.75 -24.08 9.70
N GLY A 96 -2.89 -24.41 8.74
CA GLY A 96 -1.90 -25.49 8.91
C GLY A 96 -0.93 -25.24 10.06
N LEU A 97 -0.50 -23.99 10.30
CA LEU A 97 0.34 -23.66 11.45
C LEU A 97 -0.40 -23.83 12.79
N LEU A 98 -1.68 -23.48 12.85
CA LEU A 98 -2.50 -23.69 14.05
C LEU A 98 -2.66 -25.18 14.36
N GLU A 99 -2.87 -26.02 13.33
CA GLU A 99 -2.94 -27.48 13.49
C GLU A 99 -1.64 -28.06 14.08
N THR A 100 -0.47 -27.50 13.79
CA THR A 100 0.80 -27.96 14.38
C THR A 100 1.01 -27.56 15.84
N LEU A 101 0.23 -26.59 16.34
CA LEU A 101 0.34 -26.08 17.71
C LEU A 101 -0.68 -26.70 18.67
N LEU A 102 -1.77 -27.26 18.14
CA LEU A 102 -2.84 -27.93 18.87
C LEU A 102 -2.54 -29.42 19.05
#